data_AF-A0A5I9RMF4-F1
#
_entry.id   AF-A0A5I9RMF4-F1
#
_cell.length_a   1.000
_cell.length_b   1.000
_cell.length_c   1.000
_cell.angle_alpha   90.00
_cell.angle_beta   90.00
_cell.angle_gamma   90.00
#
_symmetry.space_group_name_H-M   'P 1'
#
loop_
_entity.id
_entity.type
_entity.pdbx_description
1 polymer ?
#
loop_
_entity_poly.entity_id
_entity_poly.type
_entity_poly.pdbx_seq_one_letter_code
_entity_poly.pdbx_strand_id
1 'polypeptide(L)'
;MPATKFSRRTLLTAGSALAVLPFLRTLPVQAREPRETVDIKDYPADDGIASFKQAFADGQTVVVPPGWVCENINAAITIPAGKTLRVQGAVRGNGRGRFILQDGCQVVGEQGGSLHNVTLDVRGSDCVIKGVTMSGFGPVAQIFIGGKEPQVMRNLIIDDITVTHANYAILRQGFHNQMDGARITHSRFSDLQGDAIEWNVAIHDRDILISDHVIERIDCTNGKINWGIGIGLAGSTYDNSYPEDQAVKNFVVANITGSDCRQLVHVENGKHFVIRNVKAKNITPDFSKNAGIDNATIAIYGCDNFVIDNIDMTNSAGMLIGYGVVKGKYLSIPQNFKLNAIRLDNRQVAYKLRGIQISSGNTPSFVAITNVRMTRATLELHNQPQHLFLRNINVMQTSAIGPALKMHFDLRKDVRGQFMARQDTLLSLANVHAINENGQSSVDIDRINHQTVNVEAVNFPLPKRGG
;
A
#
# COMPACT_ATOMS: atom_id res chain seq x y z
N MET A 1 -53.24 -42.50 30.52
CA MET A 1 -52.07 -41.76 30.03
C MET A 1 -50.80 -42.55 30.34
N PRO A 2 -49.83 -42.62 29.42
CA PRO A 2 -48.65 -43.51 29.43
C PRO A 2 -47.52 -42.91 30.32
N ALA A 3 -46.70 -43.66 31.06
CA ALA A 3 -45.78 -44.78 30.78
C ALA A 3 -44.39 -44.33 30.30
N THR A 4 -43.36 -44.64 31.08
CA THR A 4 -41.99 -44.89 30.58
C THR A 4 -41.36 -46.05 31.38
N LYS A 5 -40.95 -47.10 30.67
CA LYS A 5 -40.05 -48.16 31.14
C LYS A 5 -38.88 -48.25 30.16
N PHE A 6 -37.67 -48.22 30.71
CA PHE A 6 -36.44 -48.59 30.01
C PHE A 6 -36.37 -50.11 29.77
N SER A 7 -35.66 -50.52 28.72
CA SER A 7 -35.23 -51.91 28.52
C SER A 7 -33.79 -51.99 27.98
N ARG A 8 -33.05 -52.97 28.51
CA ARG A 8 -31.66 -53.37 28.23
C ARG A 8 -31.60 -54.48 27.16
N ARG A 9 -30.41 -54.65 26.56
CA ARG A 9 -29.69 -55.93 26.25
C ARG A 9 -29.61 -56.46 24.79
N THR A 10 -28.34 -56.58 24.34
CA THR A 10 -27.68 -57.67 23.53
C THR A 10 -27.99 -57.76 22.03
N LEU A 11 -27.07 -58.13 21.11
CA LEU A 11 -26.00 -59.13 21.17
C LEU A 11 -24.99 -59.00 19.99
N LEU A 12 -23.73 -59.38 20.23
CA LEU A 12 -22.63 -59.65 19.28
C LEU A 12 -22.72 -61.08 18.69
N THR A 13 -22.23 -61.31 17.46
CA THR A 13 -21.68 -62.61 16.95
C THR A 13 -20.93 -62.33 15.62
N ALA A 14 -19.60 -62.45 15.57
CA ALA A 14 -18.79 -63.65 15.27
C ALA A 14 -18.72 -64.01 13.76
N GLY A 15 -17.51 -63.96 13.17
CA GLY A 15 -17.24 -64.20 11.74
C GLY A 15 -16.91 -65.65 11.35
N SER A 16 -16.63 -65.89 10.06
CA SER A 16 -15.81 -66.99 9.49
C SER A 16 -15.76 -66.93 7.93
N ALA A 17 -14.54 -67.05 7.38
CA ALA A 17 -14.11 -67.78 6.15
C ALA A 17 -14.70 -67.41 4.76
N LEU A 18 -14.05 -67.50 3.58
CA LEU A 18 -12.67 -67.72 3.08
C LEU A 18 -12.70 -67.49 1.53
N ALA A 19 -11.63 -66.90 0.97
CA ALA A 19 -11.05 -66.97 -0.40
C ALA A 19 -11.91 -67.12 -1.71
N VAL A 20 -11.59 -66.31 -2.74
CA VAL A 20 -10.92 -66.69 -4.03
C VAL A 20 -10.94 -65.52 -5.06
N LEU A 21 -9.76 -64.89 -5.25
CA LEU A 21 -9.08 -64.33 -6.46
C LEU A 21 -9.76 -63.34 -7.48
N PRO A 22 -8.95 -62.57 -8.25
CA PRO A 22 -9.20 -61.18 -8.64
C PRO A 22 -9.35 -60.98 -10.17
N PHE A 23 -10.19 -60.05 -10.61
CA PHE A 23 -10.11 -59.49 -11.96
C PHE A 23 -10.61 -58.05 -12.01
N LEU A 24 -9.74 -57.10 -11.66
CA LEU A 24 -9.78 -55.77 -12.27
C LEU A 24 -8.34 -55.43 -12.65
N ARG A 25 -8.06 -55.56 -13.95
CA ARG A 25 -6.85 -55.05 -14.59
C ARG A 25 -6.83 -53.53 -14.40
N THR A 26 -6.16 -53.07 -13.36
CA THR A 26 -5.63 -51.71 -13.34
C THR A 26 -4.53 -51.67 -14.38
N LEU A 27 -4.76 -50.95 -15.47
CA LEU A 27 -3.66 -50.55 -16.35
C LEU A 27 -2.62 -49.84 -15.47
N PRO A 28 -1.32 -50.18 -15.55
CA PRO A 28 -0.31 -49.37 -14.92
C PRO A 28 -0.30 -48.04 -15.70
N VAL A 29 -0.97 -47.02 -15.15
CA VAL A 29 -0.57 -45.65 -15.43
C VAL A 29 0.85 -45.58 -14.88
N GLN A 30 1.84 -45.78 -15.74
CA GLN A 30 3.20 -45.41 -15.42
C GLN A 30 3.14 -43.92 -15.08
N ALA A 31 3.24 -43.61 -13.79
CA ALA A 31 3.50 -42.26 -13.33
C ALA A 31 4.87 -41.90 -13.91
N ARG A 32 4.85 -41.30 -15.10
CA ARG A 32 6.03 -40.72 -15.71
C ARG A 32 6.48 -39.64 -14.74
N GLU A 33 7.70 -39.75 -14.23
CA GLU A 33 8.25 -38.67 -13.42
C GLU A 33 8.14 -37.37 -14.23
N PRO A 34 7.64 -36.27 -13.64
CA PRO A 34 7.52 -35.01 -14.34
C PRO A 34 8.89 -34.65 -14.92
N ARG A 35 8.91 -34.31 -16.21
CA ARG A 35 10.11 -33.75 -16.82
C ARG A 35 10.51 -32.51 -16.04
N GLU A 36 11.80 -32.27 -15.88
CA GLU A 36 12.25 -31.09 -15.15
C GLU A 36 11.79 -29.79 -15.82
N THR A 37 11.87 -29.74 -17.16
CA THR A 37 11.45 -28.60 -17.98
C THR A 37 10.75 -29.07 -19.24
N VAL A 38 9.68 -28.38 -19.65
CA VAL A 38 8.95 -28.58 -20.91
C VAL A 38 8.73 -27.24 -21.61
N ASP A 39 8.74 -27.24 -22.95
CA ASP A 39 8.44 -26.06 -23.77
C ASP A 39 6.97 -26.07 -24.18
N ILE A 40 6.27 -24.95 -24.04
CA ILE A 40 4.86 -24.83 -24.43
C ILE A 40 4.64 -25.07 -25.94
N LYS A 41 5.68 -24.90 -26.78
CA LYS A 41 5.66 -25.22 -28.22
C LYS A 41 5.46 -26.70 -28.53
N ASP A 42 5.77 -27.58 -27.57
CA ASP A 42 5.59 -29.02 -27.74
C ASP A 42 4.11 -29.44 -27.58
N TYR A 43 3.22 -28.48 -27.28
CA TYR A 43 1.79 -28.67 -27.07
C TYR A 43 0.97 -27.95 -28.15
N PRO A 44 -0.28 -28.39 -28.42
CA PRO A 44 -1.13 -27.79 -29.46
C PRO A 44 -1.35 -26.28 -29.29
N ALA A 45 -1.08 -25.49 -30.32
CA ALA A 45 -1.17 -24.03 -30.24
C ALA A 45 -2.62 -23.49 -30.32
N ASP A 46 -3.57 -24.30 -30.77
CA ASP A 46 -4.97 -23.95 -30.99
C ASP A 46 -5.78 -23.83 -29.69
N ASP A 47 -5.39 -24.55 -28.64
CA ASP A 47 -5.96 -24.42 -27.29
C ASP A 47 -4.86 -24.16 -26.25
N GLY A 48 -4.46 -22.90 -26.13
CA GLY A 48 -3.45 -22.48 -25.15
C GLY A 48 -3.80 -22.85 -23.71
N ILE A 49 -5.08 -22.90 -23.34
CA ILE A 49 -5.52 -23.25 -21.98
C ILE A 49 -5.26 -24.74 -21.71
N ALA A 50 -5.69 -25.61 -22.62
CA ALA A 50 -5.43 -27.05 -22.52
C ALA A 50 -3.93 -27.35 -22.55
N SER A 51 -3.18 -26.65 -23.41
CA SER A 51 -1.73 -26.80 -23.54
C SER A 51 -0.98 -26.44 -22.28
N PHE A 52 -1.30 -25.32 -21.61
CA PHE A 52 -0.69 -25.01 -20.32
C PHE A 52 -1.04 -26.05 -19.24
N LYS A 53 -2.30 -26.52 -19.20
CA LYS A 53 -2.71 -27.56 -18.23
C LYS A 53 -1.92 -28.85 -18.42
N GLN A 54 -1.76 -29.29 -19.67
CA GLN A 54 -0.98 -30.49 -19.98
C GLN A 54 0.51 -30.27 -19.70
N ALA A 55 1.07 -29.13 -20.09
CA ALA A 55 2.46 -28.80 -19.83
C ALA A 55 2.80 -28.80 -18.32
N PHE A 56 1.94 -28.25 -17.47
CA PHE A 56 2.13 -28.33 -16.03
C PHE A 56 1.93 -29.73 -15.45
N ALA A 57 1.10 -30.58 -16.07
CA ALA A 57 1.01 -31.99 -15.67
C ALA A 57 2.31 -32.75 -15.99
N ASP A 58 2.94 -32.44 -17.12
CA ASP A 58 4.12 -33.14 -17.62
C ASP A 58 5.44 -32.62 -17.06
N GLY A 59 5.52 -31.35 -16.65
CA GLY A 59 6.78 -30.66 -16.32
C GLY A 59 6.78 -29.90 -15.00
N GLN A 60 7.94 -29.76 -14.35
CA GLN A 60 8.10 -28.87 -13.19
C GLN A 60 8.21 -27.40 -13.59
N THR A 61 8.92 -27.13 -14.68
CA THR A 61 9.00 -25.81 -15.30
C THR A 61 8.34 -25.85 -16.67
N VAL A 62 7.38 -24.97 -16.91
CA VAL A 62 6.81 -24.72 -18.24
C VAL A 62 7.43 -23.45 -18.81
N VAL A 63 8.06 -23.57 -19.98
CA VAL A 63 8.74 -22.46 -20.65
C VAL A 63 7.87 -21.93 -21.78
N VAL A 64 7.66 -20.61 -21.80
CA VAL A 64 7.24 -19.87 -22.99
C VAL A 64 8.51 -19.32 -23.64
N PRO A 65 9.03 -19.94 -24.70
CA PRO A 65 10.39 -19.67 -25.18
C PRO A 65 10.49 -18.34 -25.94
N PRO A 66 11.71 -17.85 -26.21
CA PRO A 66 11.94 -16.62 -26.95
C PRO A 66 11.26 -16.63 -28.32
N GLY A 67 10.73 -15.47 -28.71
CA GLY A 67 10.04 -15.29 -30.00
C GLY A 67 8.69 -16.00 -30.13
N TRP A 68 8.22 -16.69 -29.09
CA TRP A 68 6.91 -17.35 -29.09
C TRP A 68 5.85 -16.51 -28.37
N VAL A 69 4.64 -16.52 -28.91
CA VAL A 69 3.49 -15.83 -28.33
C VAL A 69 2.37 -16.83 -28.10
N CYS A 70 2.03 -17.07 -26.84
CA CYS A 70 0.83 -17.81 -26.46
C CYS A 70 -0.37 -16.86 -26.49
N GLU A 71 -1.16 -16.91 -27.55
CA GLU A 71 -2.37 -16.11 -27.72
C GLU A 71 -3.58 -16.74 -27.01
N ASN A 72 -4.66 -15.95 -26.90
CA ASN A 72 -5.98 -16.41 -26.43
C ASN A 72 -6.04 -16.99 -25.02
N ILE A 73 -5.15 -16.58 -24.12
CA ILE A 73 -5.23 -16.93 -22.70
C ILE A 73 -6.36 -16.11 -22.07
N ASN A 74 -7.58 -16.63 -22.18
CA ASN A 74 -8.83 -15.92 -21.85
C ASN A 74 -9.63 -16.58 -20.71
N ALA A 75 -9.08 -17.61 -20.08
CA ALA A 75 -9.67 -18.29 -18.93
C ALA A 75 -8.63 -18.55 -17.84
N ALA A 76 -9.08 -19.06 -16.70
CA ALA A 76 -8.19 -19.41 -15.59
C ALA A 76 -7.39 -20.69 -15.89
N ILE A 77 -6.09 -20.62 -15.58
CA ILE A 77 -5.15 -21.73 -15.59
C ILE A 77 -4.55 -21.80 -14.18
N THR A 78 -4.74 -22.90 -13.47
CA THR A 78 -4.08 -23.11 -12.18
C THR A 78 -2.68 -23.62 -12.42
N ILE A 79 -1.67 -22.95 -11.86
CA ILE A 79 -0.32 -23.49 -11.75
C ILE A 79 -0.31 -24.38 -10.50
N PRO A 80 -0.07 -25.70 -10.64
CA PRO A 80 0.03 -26.59 -9.49
C PRO A 80 1.15 -26.19 -8.53
N ALA A 81 1.01 -26.53 -7.25
CA ALA A 81 1.95 -26.17 -6.20
C ALA A 81 3.40 -26.56 -6.56
N GLY A 82 4.34 -25.67 -6.23
CA GLY A 82 5.78 -25.83 -6.47
C GLY A 82 6.25 -25.65 -7.91
N LYS A 83 5.34 -25.42 -8.88
CA LYS A 83 5.71 -25.34 -10.29
C LYS A 83 6.09 -23.93 -10.73
N THR A 84 6.86 -23.88 -11.81
CA THR A 84 7.37 -22.63 -12.39
C THR A 84 6.83 -22.37 -13.79
N LEU A 85 6.30 -21.17 -14.01
CA LEU A 85 6.10 -20.61 -15.34
C LEU A 85 7.30 -19.71 -15.68
N ARG A 86 8.11 -20.13 -16.65
CA ARG A 86 9.24 -19.34 -17.16
C ARG A 86 8.84 -18.66 -18.46
N VAL A 87 8.76 -17.34 -18.45
CA VAL A 87 8.33 -16.54 -19.60
C VAL A 87 9.56 -15.90 -20.23
N GLN A 88 9.94 -16.38 -21.41
CA GLN A 88 10.98 -15.78 -22.27
C GLN A 88 10.39 -15.17 -23.56
N GLY A 89 9.20 -15.61 -23.95
CA GLY A 89 8.39 -15.02 -25.02
C GLY A 89 7.28 -14.12 -24.47
N ALA A 90 6.06 -14.29 -24.99
CA ALA A 90 4.90 -13.52 -24.54
C ALA A 90 3.68 -14.41 -24.30
N VAL A 91 2.84 -14.00 -23.34
CA VAL A 91 1.51 -14.56 -23.13
C VAL A 91 0.47 -13.44 -23.24
N ARG A 92 -0.57 -13.68 -24.02
CA ARG A 92 -1.57 -12.67 -24.36
C ARG A 92 -2.99 -13.18 -24.13
N GLY A 93 -3.81 -12.32 -23.56
CA GLY A 93 -5.22 -12.54 -23.31
C GLY A 93 -6.07 -11.33 -23.65
N ASN A 94 -7.36 -11.42 -23.31
CA ASN A 94 -8.34 -10.35 -23.48
C ASN A 94 -8.71 -9.65 -22.17
N GLY A 95 -8.01 -9.95 -21.08
CA GLY A 95 -8.26 -9.42 -19.74
C GLY A 95 -9.05 -10.35 -18.81
N ARG A 96 -9.59 -11.46 -19.33
CA ARG A 96 -10.30 -12.47 -18.53
C ARG A 96 -9.40 -13.62 -18.07
N GLY A 97 -8.32 -13.87 -18.80
CA GLY A 97 -7.38 -14.94 -18.49
C GLY A 97 -6.53 -14.66 -17.26
N ARG A 98 -6.16 -15.73 -16.56
CA ARG A 98 -5.31 -15.63 -15.37
C ARG A 98 -4.51 -16.90 -15.12
N PHE A 99 -3.34 -16.75 -14.54
CA PHE A 99 -2.60 -17.83 -13.92
C PHE A 99 -2.82 -17.78 -12.41
N ILE A 100 -3.40 -18.85 -11.84
CA ILE A 100 -3.65 -18.95 -10.40
C ILE A 100 -2.44 -19.64 -9.76
N LEU A 101 -1.72 -18.91 -8.90
CA LEU A 101 -0.52 -19.40 -8.22
C LEU A 101 -0.92 -20.07 -6.90
N GLN A 102 -0.59 -21.35 -6.77
CA GLN A 102 -0.68 -22.14 -5.53
C GLN A 102 0.63 -22.05 -4.73
N ASP A 103 0.72 -22.75 -3.60
CA ASP A 103 1.90 -22.74 -2.74
C ASP A 103 3.19 -23.04 -3.53
N GLY A 104 4.25 -22.27 -3.28
CA GLY A 104 5.56 -22.45 -3.89
C GLY A 104 5.63 -22.17 -5.40
N CYS A 105 4.58 -21.60 -6.01
CA CYS A 105 4.60 -21.30 -7.44
C CYS A 105 5.55 -20.16 -7.78
N GLN A 106 6.19 -20.25 -8.95
CA GLN A 106 7.05 -19.19 -9.46
C GLN A 106 6.60 -18.74 -10.85
N VAL A 107 6.65 -17.44 -11.11
CA VAL A 107 6.49 -16.84 -12.43
C VAL A 107 7.71 -15.96 -12.68
N VAL A 108 8.58 -16.39 -13.59
CA VAL A 108 9.86 -15.73 -13.84
C VAL A 108 9.92 -15.26 -15.29
N GLY A 109 10.05 -13.95 -15.48
CA GLY A 109 10.36 -13.32 -16.75
C GLY A 109 11.87 -13.30 -16.98
N GLU A 110 12.30 -13.76 -18.16
CA GLU A 110 13.68 -13.73 -18.63
C GLU A 110 13.69 -13.20 -20.06
N GLN A 111 14.81 -12.64 -20.54
CA GLN A 111 14.98 -12.27 -21.95
C GLN A 111 13.86 -11.37 -22.54
N GLY A 112 13.21 -10.55 -21.71
CA GLY A 112 12.09 -9.68 -22.13
C GLY A 112 10.71 -10.35 -22.05
N GLY A 113 10.58 -11.45 -21.30
CA GLY A 113 9.33 -12.14 -21.04
C GLY A 113 8.18 -11.22 -20.63
N SER A 114 7.02 -11.38 -21.27
CA SER A 114 5.90 -10.45 -21.09
C SER A 114 4.52 -11.11 -20.99
N LEU A 115 3.65 -10.45 -20.21
CA LEU A 115 2.23 -10.76 -20.09
C LEU A 115 1.43 -9.54 -20.55
N HIS A 116 0.46 -9.75 -21.44
CA HIS A 116 -0.45 -8.69 -21.88
C HIS A 116 -1.90 -9.12 -21.67
N ASN A 117 -2.65 -8.33 -20.91
CA ASN A 117 -4.06 -8.60 -20.61
C ASN A 117 -4.30 -9.98 -19.96
N VAL A 118 -3.40 -10.40 -19.08
CA VAL A 118 -3.47 -11.63 -18.28
C VAL A 118 -3.11 -11.30 -16.84
N THR A 119 -3.88 -11.80 -15.87
CA THR A 119 -3.62 -11.59 -14.45
C THR A 119 -2.78 -12.72 -13.84
N LEU A 120 -1.83 -12.40 -12.98
CA LEU A 120 -1.25 -13.34 -12.02
C LEU A 120 -2.08 -13.28 -10.73
N ASP A 121 -2.75 -14.38 -10.39
CA ASP A 121 -3.73 -14.47 -9.31
C ASP A 121 -3.14 -15.31 -8.15
N VAL A 122 -2.56 -14.63 -7.17
CA VAL A 122 -1.82 -15.24 -6.04
C VAL A 122 -2.79 -15.75 -4.98
N ARG A 123 -2.77 -17.07 -4.75
CA ARG A 123 -3.64 -17.75 -3.79
C ARG A 123 -2.89 -18.56 -2.72
N GLY A 124 -1.62 -18.90 -2.96
CA GLY A 124 -0.79 -19.68 -2.04
C GLY A 124 0.33 -18.89 -1.35
N SER A 125 1.10 -19.60 -0.53
CA SER A 125 2.33 -19.15 0.12
C SER A 125 3.57 -19.34 -0.75
N ASP A 126 4.70 -18.77 -0.33
CA ASP A 126 6.03 -18.99 -0.90
C ASP A 126 6.08 -18.74 -2.42
N CYS A 127 5.22 -17.85 -2.91
CA CYS A 127 5.13 -17.50 -4.32
C CYS A 127 6.20 -16.49 -4.70
N VAL A 128 6.77 -16.64 -5.90
CA VAL A 128 7.75 -15.70 -6.47
C VAL A 128 7.26 -15.20 -7.82
N ILE A 129 7.20 -13.89 -7.99
CA ILE A 129 6.99 -13.25 -9.30
C ILE A 129 8.19 -12.35 -9.56
N LYS A 130 8.95 -12.62 -10.63
CA LYS A 130 10.21 -11.93 -10.86
C LYS A 130 10.45 -11.60 -12.33
N GLY A 131 11.02 -10.44 -12.63
CA GLY A 131 11.61 -10.14 -13.94
C GLY A 131 10.63 -10.01 -15.12
N VAL A 132 9.32 -10.05 -14.85
CA VAL A 132 8.28 -10.09 -15.89
C VAL A 132 7.77 -8.68 -16.22
N THR A 133 7.56 -8.42 -17.51
CA THR A 133 6.89 -7.20 -17.98
C THR A 133 5.40 -7.46 -18.13
N MET A 134 4.55 -6.56 -17.61
CA MET A 134 3.09 -6.70 -17.64
C MET A 134 2.42 -5.44 -18.18
N SER A 135 1.35 -5.62 -18.95
CA SER A 135 0.61 -4.50 -19.56
C SER A 135 -0.82 -4.86 -19.91
N GLY A 136 -1.61 -3.83 -20.21
CA GLY A 136 -2.95 -3.95 -20.77
C GLY A 136 -4.06 -3.58 -19.78
N PHE A 137 -5.08 -2.90 -20.31
CA PHE A 137 -6.21 -2.36 -19.54
C PHE A 137 -7.39 -3.32 -19.40
N GLY A 138 -7.28 -4.55 -19.94
CA GLY A 138 -8.33 -5.56 -19.84
C GLY A 138 -8.59 -6.01 -18.40
N PRO A 139 -7.56 -6.46 -17.65
CA PRO A 139 -7.69 -6.77 -16.24
C PRO A 139 -7.87 -5.53 -15.37
N VAL A 140 -8.51 -5.71 -14.20
CA VAL A 140 -8.48 -4.69 -13.14
C VAL A 140 -7.06 -4.54 -12.58
N ALA A 141 -6.34 -5.65 -12.38
CA ALA A 141 -4.97 -5.67 -11.90
C ALA A 141 -4.11 -6.69 -12.67
N GLN A 142 -2.82 -6.39 -12.83
CA GLN A 142 -1.86 -7.34 -13.41
C GLN A 142 -1.50 -8.44 -12.41
N ILE A 143 -1.33 -8.09 -11.14
CA ILE A 143 -1.17 -9.04 -10.03
C ILE A 143 -2.31 -8.82 -9.05
N PHE A 144 -3.10 -9.87 -8.79
CA PHE A 144 -4.13 -9.89 -7.77
C PHE A 144 -3.71 -10.82 -6.63
N ILE A 145 -3.86 -10.38 -5.38
CA ILE A 145 -3.42 -11.14 -4.20
C ILE A 145 -4.59 -11.30 -3.22
N GLY A 146 -4.90 -12.55 -2.89
CA GLY A 146 -5.89 -12.91 -1.87
C GLY A 146 -7.05 -13.75 -2.38
N GLY A 147 -7.82 -14.29 -1.45
CA GLY A 147 -9.06 -15.02 -1.71
C GLY A 147 -10.24 -14.58 -0.88
N LYS A 148 -11.35 -15.29 -1.05
CA LYS A 148 -12.58 -15.07 -0.25
C LYS A 148 -12.59 -15.88 1.04
N GLU A 149 -11.78 -16.93 1.10
CA GLU A 149 -11.72 -17.83 2.24
C GLU A 149 -10.67 -17.37 3.26
N PRO A 150 -10.92 -17.62 4.55
CA PRO A 150 -9.91 -17.52 5.59
C PRO A 150 -8.72 -18.42 5.30
N GLN A 151 -7.56 -17.80 5.12
CA GLN A 151 -6.29 -18.50 4.96
C GLN A 151 -5.14 -17.62 5.42
N VAL A 152 -4.01 -18.25 5.75
CA VAL A 152 -2.76 -17.55 6.01
C VAL A 152 -1.79 -17.87 4.89
N MET A 153 -1.43 -16.85 4.11
CA MET A 153 -0.41 -16.90 3.07
C MET A 153 0.89 -16.31 3.62
N ARG A 154 2.04 -16.80 3.14
CA ARG A 154 3.35 -16.38 3.62
C ARG A 154 4.34 -16.11 2.50
N ASN A 155 5.38 -15.34 2.81
CA ASN A 155 6.63 -15.28 2.03
C ASN A 155 6.44 -14.95 0.54
N LEU A 156 5.55 -13.99 0.23
CA LEU A 156 5.37 -13.53 -1.15
C LEU A 156 6.53 -12.63 -1.57
N ILE A 157 7.18 -12.97 -2.67
CA ILE A 157 8.21 -12.15 -3.30
C ILE A 157 7.72 -11.67 -4.66
N ILE A 158 7.72 -10.35 -4.85
CA ILE A 158 7.53 -9.70 -6.15
C ILE A 158 8.75 -8.81 -6.38
N ASP A 159 9.59 -9.15 -7.35
CA ASP A 159 10.90 -8.51 -7.51
C ASP A 159 11.17 -8.16 -8.97
N ASP A 160 11.72 -6.97 -9.22
CA ASP A 160 12.21 -6.57 -10.55
C ASP A 160 11.15 -6.73 -11.67
N ILE A 161 9.90 -6.38 -11.39
CA ILE A 161 8.84 -6.38 -12.41
C ILE A 161 8.72 -5.00 -13.07
N THR A 162 8.27 -4.97 -14.32
CA THR A 162 7.89 -3.74 -15.00
C THR A 162 6.41 -3.79 -15.35
N VAL A 163 5.63 -2.80 -14.91
CA VAL A 163 4.21 -2.70 -15.26
C VAL A 163 3.93 -1.37 -15.92
N THR A 164 3.33 -1.41 -17.10
CA THR A 164 3.03 -0.21 -17.87
C THR A 164 1.72 -0.31 -18.63
N HIS A 165 1.05 0.82 -18.86
CA HIS A 165 -0.19 0.90 -19.64
C HIS A 165 -1.25 -0.10 -19.14
N ALA A 166 -1.56 -0.01 -17.84
CA ALA A 166 -2.49 -0.91 -17.18
C ALA A 166 -3.41 -0.13 -16.22
N ASN A 167 -4.41 -0.82 -15.68
CA ASN A 167 -5.20 -0.30 -14.55
C ASN A 167 -4.33 -0.37 -13.28
N TYR A 168 -4.58 -1.33 -12.37
CA TYR A 168 -3.68 -1.58 -11.25
C TYR A 168 -2.49 -2.43 -11.70
N ALA A 169 -1.33 -2.15 -11.14
CA ALA A 169 -0.22 -3.10 -11.24
C ALA A 169 -0.38 -4.22 -10.20
N ILE A 170 -0.39 -3.88 -8.91
CA ILE A 170 -0.60 -4.85 -7.82
C ILE A 170 -1.83 -4.45 -7.01
N LEU A 171 -2.76 -5.40 -6.82
CA LEU A 171 -3.94 -5.24 -5.98
C LEU A 171 -4.07 -6.39 -4.99
N ARG A 172 -3.92 -6.07 -3.70
CA ARG A 172 -4.21 -6.97 -2.58
C ARG A 172 -5.56 -6.60 -1.96
N GLN A 173 -6.40 -7.61 -1.72
CA GLN A 173 -7.66 -7.47 -0.99
C GLN A 173 -7.65 -8.36 0.25
N GLY A 174 -7.36 -7.77 1.41
CA GLY A 174 -6.94 -8.50 2.62
C GLY A 174 -8.01 -8.84 3.65
N PHE A 175 -9.26 -8.42 3.48
CA PHE A 175 -10.26 -8.52 4.55
C PHE A 175 -10.49 -9.93 5.09
N HIS A 176 -10.37 -10.96 4.25
CA HIS A 176 -10.68 -12.34 4.63
C HIS A 176 -9.48 -13.21 4.98
N ASN A 177 -8.25 -12.81 4.65
CA ASN A 177 -7.07 -13.66 4.80
C ASN A 177 -5.85 -12.84 5.15
N GLN A 178 -4.82 -13.53 5.61
CA GLN A 178 -3.57 -12.93 6.02
C GLN A 178 -2.49 -13.15 4.97
N MET A 179 -1.65 -12.13 4.77
CA MET A 179 -0.32 -12.24 4.19
C MET A 179 0.73 -11.89 5.26
N ASP A 180 1.69 -12.78 5.45
CA ASP A 180 2.76 -12.65 6.44
C ASP A 180 4.13 -12.75 5.74
N GLY A 181 4.89 -11.65 5.75
CA GLY A 181 6.18 -11.60 5.04
C GLY A 181 6.00 -11.37 3.54
N ALA A 182 5.54 -10.18 3.14
CA ALA A 182 5.51 -9.77 1.74
C ALA A 182 6.69 -8.85 1.41
N ARG A 183 7.37 -9.10 0.30
CA ARG A 183 8.47 -8.27 -0.21
C ARG A 183 8.19 -7.89 -1.66
N ILE A 184 7.99 -6.60 -1.90
CA ILE A 184 7.80 -6.02 -3.23
C ILE A 184 8.98 -5.09 -3.46
N THR A 185 9.89 -5.45 -4.37
CA THR A 185 11.19 -4.76 -4.50
C THR A 185 11.62 -4.53 -5.94
N HIS A 186 12.42 -3.48 -6.18
CA HIS A 186 13.12 -3.23 -7.45
C HIS A 186 12.23 -3.02 -8.70
N SER A 187 10.92 -2.85 -8.52
CA SER A 187 9.96 -2.73 -9.61
C SER A 187 9.86 -1.33 -10.23
N ARG A 188 9.40 -1.28 -11.48
CA ARG A 188 9.06 -0.06 -12.21
C ARG A 188 7.58 -0.04 -12.59
N PHE A 189 6.91 1.06 -12.30
CA PHE A 189 5.50 1.27 -12.59
C PHE A 189 5.32 2.56 -13.37
N SER A 190 4.67 2.49 -14.53
CA SER A 190 4.40 3.69 -15.32
C SER A 190 3.09 3.69 -16.07
N ASP A 191 2.54 4.87 -16.37
CA ASP A 191 1.41 5.03 -17.30
C ASP A 191 0.18 4.20 -16.85
N LEU A 192 -0.13 4.28 -15.55
CA LEU A 192 -1.21 3.51 -14.93
C LEU A 192 -2.46 4.37 -14.74
N GLN A 193 -3.63 3.76 -14.95
CA GLN A 193 -4.93 4.37 -14.64
C GLN A 193 -5.38 4.07 -13.20
N GLY A 194 -4.95 2.93 -12.65
CA GLY A 194 -5.16 2.54 -11.26
C GLY A 194 -3.90 2.76 -10.44
N ASP A 195 -3.76 2.02 -9.36
CA ASP A 195 -2.65 2.22 -8.42
C ASP A 195 -1.45 1.34 -8.81
N ALA A 196 -0.23 1.79 -8.48
CA ALA A 196 0.94 0.95 -8.70
C ALA A 196 0.97 -0.21 -7.69
N ILE A 197 0.75 0.07 -6.41
CA ILE A 197 0.61 -0.95 -5.37
C ILE A 197 -0.52 -0.55 -4.45
N GLU A 198 -1.60 -1.33 -4.43
CA GLU A 198 -2.72 -1.12 -3.51
C GLU A 198 -2.85 -2.31 -2.56
N TRP A 199 -2.61 -2.06 -1.27
CA TRP A 199 -2.64 -3.03 -0.18
C TRP A 199 -3.86 -2.81 0.71
N ASN A 200 -5.02 -3.20 0.17
CA ASN A 200 -6.33 -2.77 0.67
C ASN A 200 -6.91 -3.70 1.75
N VAL A 201 -7.47 -3.09 2.81
CA VAL A 201 -8.12 -3.75 3.95
C VAL A 201 -7.29 -4.91 4.52
N ALA A 202 -6.00 -4.65 4.73
CA ALA A 202 -5.00 -5.66 5.08
C ALA A 202 -4.84 -5.82 6.61
N ILE A 203 -5.96 -5.95 7.31
CA ILE A 203 -6.03 -5.89 8.78
C ILE A 203 -5.37 -7.09 9.48
N HIS A 204 -5.11 -8.18 8.77
CA HIS A 204 -4.42 -9.34 9.32
C HIS A 204 -2.96 -9.44 8.88
N ASP A 205 -2.58 -8.66 7.88
CA ASP A 205 -1.26 -8.72 7.26
C ASP A 205 -0.19 -8.10 8.16
N ARG A 206 1.05 -8.55 8.00
CA ARG A 206 2.21 -8.09 8.77
C ARG A 206 3.52 -8.36 8.02
N ASP A 207 4.58 -7.69 8.47
CA ASP A 207 5.95 -7.87 7.97
C ASP A 207 6.04 -7.60 6.46
N ILE A 208 5.53 -6.44 6.06
CA ILE A 208 5.47 -6.00 4.66
C ILE A 208 6.62 -5.04 4.35
N LEU A 209 7.35 -5.32 3.29
CA LEU A 209 8.36 -4.44 2.71
C LEU A 209 7.96 -4.06 1.28
N ILE A 210 7.83 -2.77 1.03
CA ILE A 210 7.68 -2.18 -0.30
C ILE A 210 8.85 -1.24 -0.52
N SER A 211 9.79 -1.59 -1.41
CA SER A 211 10.99 -0.76 -1.56
C SER A 211 11.65 -0.75 -2.93
N ASP A 212 12.48 0.27 -3.14
CA ASP A 212 13.38 0.37 -4.29
C ASP A 212 12.63 0.48 -5.62
N HIS A 213 11.57 1.29 -5.64
CA HIS A 213 10.69 1.45 -6.80
C HIS A 213 10.87 2.77 -7.53
N VAL A 214 10.63 2.71 -8.84
CA VAL A 214 10.37 3.88 -9.67
C VAL A 214 8.91 3.90 -10.08
N ILE A 215 8.19 4.97 -9.73
CA ILE A 215 6.75 5.14 -9.99
C ILE A 215 6.55 6.45 -10.75
N GLU A 216 6.02 6.39 -11.97
CA GLU A 216 5.90 7.57 -12.83
C GLU A 216 4.56 7.61 -13.55
N ARG A 217 3.96 8.80 -13.71
CA ARG A 217 2.76 8.99 -14.56
C ARG A 217 1.61 8.08 -14.14
N ILE A 218 1.22 8.22 -12.88
CA ILE A 218 0.04 7.56 -12.32
C ILE A 218 -1.11 8.55 -12.39
N ASP A 219 -1.98 8.37 -13.39
CA ASP A 219 -2.97 9.36 -13.79
C ASP A 219 -4.31 8.69 -14.16
N CYS A 220 -5.24 8.68 -13.21
CA CYS A 220 -6.59 8.18 -13.41
C CYS A 220 -7.41 9.18 -14.23
N THR A 221 -7.52 8.91 -15.53
CA THR A 221 -8.29 9.73 -16.49
C THR A 221 -9.66 9.14 -16.82
N ASN A 222 -9.89 7.88 -16.47
CA ASN A 222 -11.09 7.12 -16.81
C ASN A 222 -12.30 7.36 -15.87
N GLY A 223 -12.17 8.28 -14.90
CA GLY A 223 -13.25 8.68 -13.99
C GLY A 223 -13.51 7.73 -12.82
N LYS A 224 -12.64 6.73 -12.58
CA LYS A 224 -12.74 5.87 -11.40
C LYS A 224 -12.36 6.64 -10.13
N ILE A 225 -13.19 6.49 -9.09
CA ILE A 225 -12.96 7.09 -7.79
C ILE A 225 -11.90 6.31 -7.02
N ASN A 226 -11.11 7.01 -6.21
CA ASN A 226 -10.05 6.46 -5.37
C ASN A 226 -8.98 5.68 -6.13
N TRP A 227 -8.77 6.00 -7.41
CA TRP A 227 -7.73 5.39 -8.25
C TRP A 227 -6.63 6.42 -8.55
N GLY A 228 -5.44 5.93 -8.85
CA GLY A 228 -4.30 6.73 -9.28
C GLY A 228 -3.36 7.11 -8.13
N ILE A 229 -3.26 6.24 -7.12
CA ILE A 229 -2.31 6.30 -6.02
C ILE A 229 -1.02 5.56 -6.44
N GLY A 230 0.15 6.07 -6.04
CA GLY A 230 1.39 5.31 -6.18
C GLY A 230 1.38 4.03 -5.34
N ILE A 231 1.48 4.17 -4.02
CA ILE A 231 1.46 3.07 -3.05
C ILE A 231 0.40 3.38 -1.98
N GLY A 232 -0.63 2.55 -1.88
CA GLY A 232 -1.67 2.63 -0.86
C GLY A 232 -1.64 1.44 0.09
N LEU A 233 -1.79 1.70 1.40
CA LEU A 233 -2.00 0.69 2.43
C LEU A 233 -3.17 1.09 3.32
N ALA A 234 -4.13 0.19 3.51
CA ALA A 234 -5.37 0.49 4.23
C ALA A 234 -5.73 -0.57 5.28
N GLY A 235 -6.15 -0.11 6.45
CA GLY A 235 -6.92 -0.91 7.42
C GLY A 235 -8.41 -1.01 7.03
N SER A 236 -9.29 -1.31 7.99
CA SER A 236 -10.74 -1.47 7.72
C SER A 236 -11.57 -0.23 7.99
N THR A 237 -11.52 0.33 9.20
CA THR A 237 -12.28 1.51 9.62
C THR A 237 -11.52 2.28 10.69
N TYR A 238 -11.84 3.55 10.84
CA TYR A 238 -11.21 4.41 11.83
C TYR A 238 -11.79 4.23 13.22
N ASP A 239 -10.91 4.12 14.21
CA ASP A 239 -11.21 4.13 15.63
C ASP A 239 -10.09 4.88 16.38
N ASN A 240 -10.44 5.78 17.30
CA ASN A 240 -9.47 6.60 18.03
C ASN A 240 -8.71 5.84 19.14
N SER A 241 -8.96 4.55 19.30
CA SER A 241 -8.17 3.62 20.13
C SER A 241 -7.14 2.82 19.33
N TYR A 242 -7.16 2.92 17.99
CA TYR A 242 -6.24 2.25 17.05
C TYR A 242 -6.08 0.76 17.35
N PRO A 243 -7.18 -0.02 17.32
CA PRO A 243 -7.14 -1.42 17.65
C PRO A 243 -6.33 -2.18 16.59
N GLU A 244 -5.45 -3.06 17.06
CA GLU A 244 -4.51 -3.79 16.20
C GLU A 244 -5.23 -4.61 15.12
N ASP A 245 -6.42 -5.13 15.41
CA ASP A 245 -7.20 -5.97 14.50
C ASP A 245 -7.96 -5.20 13.41
N GLN A 246 -7.91 -3.86 13.41
CA GLN A 246 -8.48 -3.02 12.34
C GLN A 246 -7.42 -2.31 11.52
N ALA A 247 -6.20 -2.18 12.04
CA ALA A 247 -5.13 -1.43 11.39
C ALA A 247 -4.29 -2.28 10.43
N VAL A 248 -3.86 -1.68 9.32
CA VAL A 248 -2.71 -2.20 8.56
C VAL A 248 -1.44 -1.87 9.33
N LYS A 249 -0.51 -2.82 9.47
CA LYS A 249 0.57 -2.68 10.46
C LYS A 249 1.86 -3.41 10.13
N ASN A 250 2.93 -3.02 10.82
CA ASN A 250 4.26 -3.63 10.74
C ASN A 250 4.78 -3.64 9.29
N PHE A 251 4.89 -2.44 8.70
CA PHE A 251 5.33 -2.31 7.32
C PHE A 251 6.33 -1.18 7.11
N VAL A 252 7.12 -1.32 6.05
CA VAL A 252 8.10 -0.33 5.61
C VAL A 252 7.88 -0.01 4.14
N VAL A 253 7.74 1.29 3.85
CA VAL A 253 7.83 1.84 2.49
C VAL A 253 9.16 2.60 2.39
N ALA A 254 10.07 2.16 1.52
CA ALA A 254 11.42 2.72 1.48
C ALA A 254 11.98 2.90 0.07
N ASN A 255 12.88 3.87 -0.10
CA ASN A 255 13.68 4.03 -1.33
C ASN A 255 12.79 4.20 -2.59
N ILE A 256 11.83 5.12 -2.52
CA ILE A 256 10.87 5.35 -3.61
C ILE A 256 11.30 6.58 -4.40
N THR A 257 11.39 6.43 -5.72
CA THR A 257 11.47 7.57 -6.65
C THR A 257 10.14 7.70 -7.38
N GLY A 258 9.38 8.75 -7.06
CA GLY A 258 8.05 8.98 -7.61
C GLY A 258 7.96 10.25 -8.43
N SER A 259 7.28 10.23 -9.57
CA SER A 259 6.93 11.45 -10.29
C SER A 259 5.57 11.42 -10.97
N ASP A 260 5.05 12.62 -11.22
CA ASP A 260 3.89 12.84 -12.09
C ASP A 260 2.67 12.02 -11.64
N CYS A 261 2.30 12.20 -10.37
CA CYS A 261 1.12 11.59 -9.80
C CYS A 261 0.40 12.54 -8.86
N ARG A 262 -0.85 12.22 -8.54
CA ARG A 262 -1.65 13.03 -7.61
C ARG A 262 -1.29 12.74 -6.17
N GLN A 263 -1.11 11.45 -5.86
CA GLN A 263 -0.82 10.96 -4.52
C GLN A 263 0.21 9.84 -4.60
N LEU A 264 1.38 9.99 -3.97
CA LEU A 264 2.46 9.00 -4.11
C LEU A 264 2.38 7.90 -3.07
N VAL A 265 2.30 8.23 -1.78
CA VAL A 265 2.13 7.26 -0.69
C VAL A 265 0.88 7.60 0.10
N HIS A 266 0.02 6.61 0.30
CA HIS A 266 -1.23 6.69 1.06
C HIS A 266 -1.23 5.66 2.17
N VAL A 267 -1.54 6.08 3.38
CA VAL A 267 -1.82 5.17 4.49
C VAL A 267 -3.10 5.62 5.19
N GLU A 268 -4.05 4.71 5.33
CA GLU A 268 -5.25 4.93 6.13
C GLU A 268 -5.41 3.84 7.18
N ASN A 269 -5.73 4.27 8.41
CA ASN A 269 -5.86 3.39 9.55
C ASN A 269 -4.64 2.47 9.73
N GLY A 270 -3.44 3.05 9.66
CA GLY A 270 -2.16 2.35 9.76
C GLY A 270 -1.53 2.46 11.15
N LYS A 271 -0.70 1.47 11.50
CA LYS A 271 0.04 1.43 12.77
C LYS A 271 1.43 0.79 12.64
N HIS A 272 2.40 1.20 13.45
CA HIS A 272 3.74 0.59 13.51
C HIS A 272 4.44 0.56 12.14
N PHE A 273 4.59 1.73 11.51
CA PHE A 273 5.16 1.78 10.16
C PHE A 273 6.20 2.88 9.95
N VAL A 274 7.01 2.66 8.91
CA VAL A 274 8.06 3.60 8.50
C VAL A 274 7.94 3.90 7.03
N ILE A 275 7.93 5.18 6.68
CA ILE A 275 8.10 5.67 5.30
C ILE A 275 9.43 6.40 5.25
N ARG A 276 10.38 5.97 4.40
CA ARG A 276 11.70 6.61 4.35
C ARG A 276 12.35 6.66 2.99
N ASN A 277 13.28 7.60 2.81
CA ASN A 277 14.09 7.73 1.60
C ASN A 277 13.21 7.87 0.34
N VAL A 278 12.33 8.87 0.33
CA VAL A 278 11.45 9.14 -0.81
C VAL A 278 11.95 10.37 -1.56
N LYS A 279 12.10 10.24 -2.87
CA LYS A 279 12.34 11.35 -3.80
C LYS A 279 11.10 11.53 -4.66
N ALA A 280 10.47 12.69 -4.57
CA ALA A 280 9.23 12.96 -5.29
C ALA A 280 9.34 14.22 -6.14
N LYS A 281 8.83 14.15 -7.37
CA LYS A 281 8.80 15.29 -8.30
C LYS A 281 7.43 15.43 -8.94
N ASN A 282 6.91 16.65 -9.06
CA ASN A 282 5.64 16.92 -9.75
C ASN A 282 4.48 16.12 -9.14
N ILE A 283 4.33 16.20 -7.83
CA ILE A 283 3.16 15.61 -7.15
C ILE A 283 2.09 16.69 -7.03
N THR A 284 1.29 16.85 -8.08
CA THR A 284 0.44 18.05 -8.27
C THR A 284 -1.04 17.69 -8.47
N PRO A 285 -1.95 18.67 -8.32
CA PRO A 285 -3.38 18.47 -8.55
C PRO A 285 -3.77 18.17 -10.00
N ASP A 286 -2.81 18.27 -10.94
CA ASP A 286 -3.04 18.13 -12.38
C ASP A 286 -3.32 16.66 -12.76
N PHE A 287 -2.72 15.72 -12.03
CA PHE A 287 -2.94 14.28 -12.19
C PHE A 287 -4.18 13.82 -11.41
N SER A 288 -4.84 12.75 -11.88
CA SER A 288 -5.99 12.05 -11.27
C SER A 288 -7.06 13.01 -10.73
N LYS A 289 -7.28 14.15 -11.40
CA LYS A 289 -8.04 15.29 -10.87
C LYS A 289 -9.46 14.95 -10.43
N ASN A 290 -10.09 14.00 -11.13
CA ASN A 290 -11.47 13.59 -10.91
C ASN A 290 -11.61 12.33 -10.07
N ALA A 291 -10.50 11.75 -9.58
CA ALA A 291 -10.51 10.51 -8.81
C ALA A 291 -10.96 10.71 -7.35
N GLY A 292 -11.10 11.95 -6.88
CA GLY A 292 -11.57 12.22 -5.51
C GLY A 292 -10.55 11.96 -4.40
N ILE A 293 -9.30 11.60 -4.74
CA ILE A 293 -8.20 11.50 -3.77
C ILE A 293 -7.60 12.87 -3.48
N ASP A 294 -7.04 13.04 -2.29
CA ASP A 294 -6.26 14.22 -1.95
C ASP A 294 -4.94 14.27 -2.75
N ASN A 295 -4.42 15.47 -2.96
CA ASN A 295 -3.12 15.65 -3.58
C ASN A 295 -2.03 15.84 -2.51
N ALA A 296 -1.09 14.89 -2.44
CA ALA A 296 0.03 14.89 -1.50
C ALA A 296 1.12 13.87 -1.92
N THR A 297 2.40 14.17 -1.67
CA THR A 297 3.45 13.13 -1.75
C THR A 297 3.20 12.04 -0.71
N ILE A 298 2.84 12.42 0.52
CA ILE A 298 2.46 11.46 1.56
C ILE A 298 1.13 11.89 2.18
N ALA A 299 0.13 11.03 2.09
CA ALA A 299 -1.17 11.18 2.71
C ALA A 299 -1.35 10.13 3.82
N ILE A 300 -1.63 10.59 5.04
CA ILE A 300 -1.80 9.74 6.23
C ILE A 300 -3.14 10.09 6.88
N TYR A 301 -4.01 9.10 7.08
CA TYR A 301 -5.32 9.30 7.69
C TYR A 301 -5.50 8.42 8.91
N GLY A 302 -5.77 9.04 10.07
CA GLY A 302 -6.19 8.33 11.28
C GLY A 302 -5.22 7.25 11.77
N CYS A 303 -3.90 7.47 11.64
CA CYS A 303 -2.86 6.50 11.96
C CYS A 303 -2.21 6.71 13.34
N ASP A 304 -1.56 5.69 13.88
CA ASP A 304 -0.81 5.74 15.14
C ASP A 304 0.60 5.14 14.98
N ASN A 305 1.55 5.54 15.81
CA ASN A 305 2.91 4.99 15.90
C ASN A 305 3.63 4.85 14.54
N PHE A 306 4.09 5.96 13.98
CA PHE A 306 4.79 5.95 12.70
C PHE A 306 5.93 6.94 12.57
N VAL A 307 6.82 6.66 11.61
CA VAL A 307 7.97 7.51 11.29
C VAL A 307 8.00 7.82 9.81
N ILE A 308 8.17 9.10 9.48
CA ILE A 308 8.47 9.56 8.12
C ILE A 308 9.84 10.24 8.12
N ASP A 309 10.77 9.71 7.34
CA ASP A 309 12.17 10.11 7.41
C ASP A 309 12.82 10.29 6.03
N ASN A 310 13.63 11.33 5.87
CA ASN A 310 14.43 11.57 4.67
C ASN A 310 13.58 11.63 3.39
N ILE A 311 12.80 12.70 3.26
CA ILE A 311 11.89 12.93 2.13
C ILE A 311 12.33 14.19 1.38
N ASP A 312 12.59 14.05 0.08
CA ASP A 312 12.98 15.14 -0.82
C ASP A 312 11.90 15.34 -1.89
N MET A 313 11.38 16.55 -1.97
CA MET A 313 10.23 16.90 -2.80
C MET A 313 10.52 18.13 -3.66
N THR A 314 10.26 18.04 -4.96
CA THR A 314 10.30 19.17 -5.89
C THR A 314 8.95 19.30 -6.60
N ASN A 315 8.40 20.52 -6.66
CA ASN A 315 7.09 20.77 -7.28
C ASN A 315 6.01 19.83 -6.72
N SER A 316 5.81 19.86 -5.40
CA SER A 316 4.95 18.93 -4.71
C SER A 316 3.97 19.63 -3.78
N ALA A 317 2.78 19.06 -3.68
CA ALA A 317 1.80 19.42 -2.67
C ALA A 317 2.23 19.09 -1.24
N GLY A 318 3.30 18.33 -1.06
CA GLY A 318 3.93 18.00 0.22
C GLY A 318 3.20 16.88 0.96
N MET A 319 2.81 17.11 2.22
CA MET A 319 2.25 16.07 3.08
C MET A 319 0.90 16.49 3.65
N LEU A 320 0.00 15.53 3.76
CA LEU A 320 -1.28 15.67 4.44
C LEU A 320 -1.40 14.57 5.50
N ILE A 321 -1.30 14.96 6.77
CA ILE A 321 -1.50 14.08 7.92
C ILE A 321 -2.81 14.52 8.58
N GLY A 322 -3.87 13.75 8.37
CA GLY A 322 -5.24 14.16 8.63
C GLY A 322 -6.07 13.14 9.40
N TYR A 323 -7.26 13.57 9.79
CA TYR A 323 -8.23 12.76 10.53
C TYR A 323 -8.68 11.54 9.73
N GLY A 324 -9.03 10.48 10.46
CA GLY A 324 -9.89 9.42 9.94
C GLY A 324 -11.33 9.92 9.85
N VAL A 325 -11.93 9.86 8.66
CA VAL A 325 -13.28 10.40 8.40
C VAL A 325 -14.16 9.36 7.74
N VAL A 326 -15.37 9.17 8.29
CA VAL A 326 -16.43 8.37 7.65
C VAL A 326 -17.69 9.21 7.54
N LYS A 327 -18.19 9.40 6.31
CA LYS A 327 -19.43 10.17 6.03
C LYS A 327 -19.43 11.55 6.71
N GLY A 328 -18.30 12.25 6.67
CA GLY A 328 -18.13 13.58 7.27
C GLY A 328 -17.93 13.60 8.79
N LYS A 329 -17.94 12.45 9.48
CA LYS A 329 -17.64 12.35 10.92
C LYS A 329 -16.16 12.08 11.13
N TYR A 330 -15.52 12.90 11.94
CA TYR A 330 -14.15 12.69 12.41
C TYR A 330 -14.14 11.59 13.49
N LEU A 331 -13.44 10.49 13.24
CA LEU A 331 -13.44 9.30 14.10
C LEU A 331 -12.11 9.05 14.79
N SER A 332 -11.00 9.40 14.15
CA SER A 332 -9.66 9.31 14.75
C SER A 332 -8.77 10.45 14.26
N ILE A 333 -7.67 10.70 14.96
CA ILE A 333 -6.65 11.69 14.58
C ILE A 333 -5.25 11.06 14.55
N PRO A 334 -4.30 11.49 13.73
CA PRO A 334 -2.94 10.97 13.83
C PRO A 334 -2.26 11.28 15.18
N GLN A 335 -1.54 10.31 15.74
CA GLN A 335 -0.79 10.46 17.00
C GLN A 335 0.50 9.61 17.02
N ASN A 336 1.40 9.91 17.96
CA ASN A 336 2.65 9.17 18.19
C ASN A 336 3.52 9.03 16.95
N PHE A 337 3.96 10.14 16.38
CA PHE A 337 4.75 10.11 15.15
C PHE A 337 5.91 11.08 15.12
N LYS A 338 6.87 10.76 14.24
CA LYS A 338 8.04 11.58 13.96
C LYS A 338 8.15 11.91 12.48
N LEU A 339 8.36 13.19 12.17
CA LEU A 339 8.85 13.65 10.87
C LEU A 339 10.30 14.11 11.01
N ASN A 340 11.18 13.61 10.14
CA ASN A 340 12.58 14.01 10.15
C ASN A 340 13.16 14.15 8.74
N ALA A 341 14.07 15.11 8.57
CA ALA A 341 14.83 15.33 7.35
C ALA A 341 13.92 15.51 6.12
N ILE A 342 13.06 16.52 6.17
CA ILE A 342 12.10 16.82 5.10
C ILE A 342 12.56 18.03 4.30
N ARG A 343 12.62 17.89 2.98
CA ARG A 343 12.95 18.95 2.03
C ARG A 343 11.83 19.12 1.01
N LEU A 344 11.41 20.36 0.80
CA LEU A 344 10.40 20.71 -0.19
C LEU A 344 10.77 21.99 -0.92
N ASP A 345 10.86 21.94 -2.24
CA ASP A 345 11.14 23.10 -3.09
C ASP A 345 10.08 23.27 -4.19
N ASN A 346 9.30 24.34 -4.07
CA ASN A 346 8.28 24.72 -5.05
C ASN A 346 8.64 25.99 -5.83
N ARG A 347 9.92 26.39 -5.89
CA ARG A 347 10.37 27.59 -6.62
C ARG A 347 9.93 27.62 -8.09
N GLN A 348 9.82 26.47 -8.72
CA GLN A 348 9.50 26.36 -10.16
C GLN A 348 7.99 26.28 -10.45
N VAL A 349 7.12 26.24 -9.45
CA VAL A 349 5.66 26.17 -9.66
C VAL A 349 5.06 27.58 -9.66
N ALA A 350 4.23 27.88 -10.65
CA ALA A 350 3.59 29.20 -10.78
C ALA A 350 2.45 29.41 -9.79
N TYR A 351 1.78 28.33 -9.38
CA TYR A 351 0.59 28.34 -8.51
C TYR A 351 0.88 27.82 -7.11
N LYS A 352 -0.08 28.02 -6.19
CA LYS A 352 0.01 27.59 -4.80
C LYS A 352 -0.08 26.08 -4.68
N LEU A 353 0.87 25.50 -3.97
CA LEU A 353 0.81 24.15 -3.43
C LEU A 353 0.80 24.21 -1.89
N ARG A 354 0.17 23.21 -1.24
CA ARG A 354 -0.12 23.21 0.20
C ARG A 354 1.14 23.31 1.06
N GLY A 355 2.08 22.39 0.86
CA GLY A 355 3.21 22.19 1.76
C GLY A 355 2.91 21.04 2.72
N ILE A 356 3.08 21.24 4.01
CA ILE A 356 2.85 20.18 5.00
C ILE A 356 1.70 20.62 5.90
N GLN A 357 0.61 19.87 5.91
CA GLN A 357 -0.52 20.08 6.80
C GLN A 357 -0.68 18.88 7.73
N ILE A 358 -0.72 19.14 9.03
CA ILE A 358 -0.75 18.09 10.05
C ILE A 358 -1.86 18.39 11.03
N SER A 359 -2.73 17.40 11.27
CA SER A 359 -3.65 17.36 12.40
C SER A 359 -3.17 16.28 13.36
N SER A 360 -2.98 16.64 14.63
CA SER A 360 -2.54 15.68 15.66
C SER A 360 -3.16 15.94 17.03
N GLY A 361 -3.33 14.91 17.84
CA GLY A 361 -4.08 15.02 19.09
C GLY A 361 -3.99 13.79 20.00
N ASN A 362 -4.95 13.71 20.92
CA ASN A 362 -5.16 12.72 21.98
C ASN A 362 -4.20 12.81 23.17
N THR A 363 -4.52 12.06 24.22
CA THR A 363 -3.68 11.86 25.41
C THR A 363 -3.71 10.36 25.77
N PRO A 364 -2.55 9.69 25.92
CA PRO A 364 -1.20 10.22 25.67
C PRO A 364 -0.91 10.38 24.17
N SER A 365 -0.13 11.40 23.80
CA SER A 365 0.37 11.51 22.42
C SER A 365 1.68 12.30 22.31
N PHE A 366 2.53 11.87 21.39
CA PHE A 366 3.83 12.50 21.14
C PHE A 366 4.01 12.80 19.65
N VAL A 367 4.38 14.04 19.32
CA VAL A 367 4.68 14.45 17.95
C VAL A 367 6.02 15.19 17.91
N ALA A 368 6.93 14.72 17.06
CA ALA A 368 8.20 15.38 16.81
C ALA A 368 8.40 15.70 15.33
N ILE A 369 8.63 16.97 15.02
CA ILE A 369 8.93 17.46 13.68
C ILE A 369 10.32 18.08 13.73
N THR A 370 11.25 17.50 12.97
CA THR A 370 12.67 17.82 13.07
C THR A 370 13.32 17.96 11.70
N ASN A 371 14.26 18.90 11.57
CA ASN A 371 15.08 19.08 10.37
C ASN A 371 14.24 19.23 9.08
N VAL A 372 13.38 20.25 9.07
CA VAL A 372 12.49 20.55 7.94
C VAL A 372 12.99 21.80 7.21
N ARG A 373 13.10 21.72 5.88
CA ARG A 373 13.36 22.87 5.02
C ARG A 373 12.33 22.94 3.90
N MET A 374 11.57 24.02 3.82
CA MET A 374 10.53 24.21 2.81
C MET A 374 10.63 25.58 2.16
N THR A 375 10.49 25.63 0.83
CA THR A 375 10.58 26.87 0.04
C THR A 375 9.34 27.02 -0.85
N ARG A 376 8.65 28.16 -0.75
CA ARG A 376 7.33 28.43 -1.36
C ARG A 376 6.27 27.40 -0.97
N ALA A 377 6.22 27.09 0.32
CA ALA A 377 5.26 26.15 0.90
C ALA A 377 4.99 26.50 2.36
N THR A 378 3.81 26.12 2.86
CA THR A 378 3.40 26.40 4.25
C THR A 378 3.51 25.14 5.09
N LEU A 379 4.04 25.25 6.31
CA LEU A 379 3.89 24.26 7.36
C LEU A 379 2.70 24.66 8.23
N GLU A 380 1.67 23.82 8.29
CA GLU A 380 0.42 24.09 8.99
C GLU A 380 0.11 22.98 9.99
N LEU A 381 -0.05 23.37 11.25
CA LEU A 381 -0.32 22.48 12.37
C LEU A 381 -1.72 22.78 12.92
N HIS A 382 -2.54 21.75 13.03
CA HIS A 382 -3.87 21.79 13.60
C HIS A 382 -3.98 20.87 14.81
N ASN A 383 -4.80 21.32 15.75
CA ASN A 383 -5.10 20.59 16.98
C ASN A 383 -3.84 20.35 17.83
N GLN A 384 -4.05 19.84 19.04
CA GLN A 384 -2.99 19.78 20.06
C GLN A 384 -2.76 18.33 20.51
N PRO A 385 -1.61 17.71 20.16
CA PRO A 385 -1.15 16.51 20.84
C PRO A 385 -0.66 16.87 22.25
N GLN A 386 -0.46 15.88 23.11
CA GLN A 386 -0.01 16.11 24.48
C GLN A 386 1.38 16.74 24.47
N HIS A 387 2.32 16.19 23.70
CA HIS A 387 3.65 16.78 23.53
C HIS A 387 3.97 17.04 22.05
N LEU A 388 4.27 18.29 21.72
CA LEU A 388 4.66 18.74 20.39
C LEU A 388 6.07 19.35 20.39
N PHE A 389 6.96 18.80 19.57
CA PHE A 389 8.33 19.28 19.41
C PHE A 389 8.59 19.72 17.97
N LEU A 390 9.07 20.95 17.79
CA LEU A 390 9.59 21.46 16.53
C LEU A 390 11.06 21.85 16.71
N ARG A 391 11.95 21.23 15.94
CA ARG A 391 13.40 21.50 15.99
C ARG A 391 13.98 21.69 14.59
N ASN A 392 14.80 22.73 14.40
CA ASN A 392 15.50 22.99 13.13
C ASN A 392 14.54 23.08 11.94
N ILE A 393 13.59 24.00 12.04
CA ILE A 393 12.54 24.20 11.05
C ILE A 393 12.86 25.48 10.28
N ASN A 394 12.97 25.40 8.96
CA ASN A 394 13.23 26.53 8.09
C ASN A 394 12.19 26.54 6.97
N VAL A 395 11.19 27.40 7.07
CA VAL A 395 10.08 27.46 6.11
C VAL A 395 9.95 28.86 5.52
N MET A 396 9.76 28.92 4.21
CA MET A 396 9.52 30.17 3.50
C MET A 396 8.28 30.05 2.62
N GLN A 397 7.40 31.05 2.70
CA GLN A 397 6.25 31.22 1.83
C GLN A 397 6.14 32.67 1.37
N THR A 398 5.76 32.87 0.10
CA THR A 398 5.56 34.23 -0.42
C THR A 398 4.38 34.90 0.27
N SER A 399 4.55 36.16 0.70
CA SER A 399 3.56 36.95 1.43
C SER A 399 2.20 37.01 0.73
N ALA A 400 2.18 37.10 -0.60
CA ALA A 400 0.97 37.09 -1.43
C ALA A 400 0.15 35.79 -1.35
N ILE A 401 0.75 34.68 -0.92
CA ILE A 401 0.10 33.36 -0.79
C ILE A 401 -0.37 33.10 0.65
N GLY A 402 0.34 33.65 1.62
CA GLY A 402 0.04 33.55 3.04
C GLY A 402 1.25 33.23 3.92
N PRO A 403 1.01 32.90 5.20
CA PRO A 403 2.05 32.59 6.18
C PRO A 403 2.89 31.36 5.81
N ALA A 404 4.17 31.38 6.18
CA ALA A 404 5.08 30.25 6.02
C ALA A 404 4.86 29.17 7.10
N LEU A 405 4.51 29.60 8.32
CA LEU A 405 4.15 28.73 9.43
C LEU A 405 2.77 29.11 9.95
N LYS A 406 1.92 28.09 10.15
CA LYS A 406 0.60 28.23 10.75
C LYS A 406 0.45 27.27 11.92
N MET A 407 -0.05 27.78 13.04
CA MET A 407 -0.37 26.99 14.22
C MET A 407 -1.79 27.32 14.67
N HIS A 408 -2.67 26.33 14.55
CA HIS A 408 -4.09 26.44 14.81
C HIS A 408 -4.49 25.46 15.94
N PHE A 409 -4.35 25.91 17.19
CA PHE A 409 -4.62 25.12 18.38
C PHE A 409 -5.96 25.46 19.06
N ASP A 410 -6.59 26.60 18.75
CA ASP A 410 -7.87 26.98 19.33
C ASP A 410 -9.06 26.33 18.59
N LEU A 411 -9.39 25.11 18.99
CA LEU A 411 -10.52 24.36 18.45
C LEU A 411 -11.75 24.32 19.38
N ARG A 412 -11.90 25.29 20.31
CA ARG A 412 -12.99 25.27 21.31
C ARG A 412 -14.40 25.31 20.72
N LYS A 413 -14.55 25.87 19.51
CA LYS A 413 -15.83 25.94 18.78
C LYS A 413 -15.89 24.97 17.59
N ASP A 414 -14.89 24.10 17.45
CA ASP A 414 -14.77 23.16 16.34
C ASP A 414 -14.96 21.73 16.86
N VAL A 415 -15.76 20.93 16.17
CA VAL A 415 -16.02 19.52 16.54
C VAL A 415 -14.74 18.69 16.62
N ARG A 416 -13.70 19.06 15.88
CA ARG A 416 -12.37 18.42 15.90
C ARG A 416 -11.62 18.66 17.22
N GLY A 417 -12.01 19.66 18.01
CA GLY A 417 -11.46 19.94 19.33
C GLY A 417 -11.71 18.83 20.36
N GLN A 418 -12.57 17.84 20.04
CA GLN A 418 -12.76 16.65 20.88
C GLN A 418 -11.48 15.80 21.03
N PHE A 419 -10.58 15.86 20.04
CA PHE A 419 -9.30 15.13 20.07
C PHE A 419 -8.16 15.93 20.71
N MET A 420 -8.41 17.13 21.24
CA MET A 420 -7.37 17.98 21.78
C MET A 420 -6.87 17.46 23.13
N ALA A 421 -5.56 17.33 23.31
CA ALA A 421 -4.96 17.09 24.63
C ALA A 421 -5.18 18.32 25.54
N ARG A 422 -5.61 18.10 26.79
CA ARG A 422 -5.94 19.19 27.74
C ARG A 422 -5.04 19.23 28.98
N GLN A 423 -4.40 18.11 29.31
CA GLN A 423 -3.58 17.94 30.50
C GLN A 423 -2.16 17.56 30.10
N ASP A 424 -1.21 17.97 30.93
CA ASP A 424 0.23 17.78 30.77
C ASP A 424 0.72 18.15 29.36
N THR A 425 0.26 19.30 28.87
CA THR A 425 0.52 19.73 27.49
C THR A 425 1.84 20.49 27.38
N LEU A 426 2.69 20.07 26.45
CA LEU A 426 4.02 20.65 26.21
C LEU A 426 4.18 21.07 24.74
N LEU A 427 4.50 22.34 24.53
CA LEU A 427 5.00 22.85 23.25
C LEU A 427 6.48 23.17 23.39
N SER A 428 7.33 22.58 22.55
CA SER A 428 8.74 22.95 22.49
C SER A 428 9.19 23.34 21.10
N LEU A 429 9.65 24.58 20.95
CA LEU A 429 10.16 25.17 19.72
C LEU A 429 11.64 25.47 19.91
N ALA A 430 12.52 24.94 19.06
CA ALA A 430 13.91 25.42 19.01
C ALA A 430 14.44 25.52 17.58
N ASN A 431 15.11 26.64 17.28
CA ASN A 431 15.65 26.92 15.96
C ASN A 431 14.57 26.82 14.87
N VAL A 432 13.49 27.60 15.05
CA VAL A 432 12.33 27.65 14.14
C VAL A 432 12.31 28.99 13.44
N HIS A 433 12.55 28.98 12.14
CA HIS A 433 12.59 30.13 11.26
C HIS A 433 11.48 30.02 10.23
N ALA A 434 10.54 30.96 10.28
CA ALA A 434 9.44 31.08 9.32
C ALA A 434 9.47 32.47 8.70
N ILE A 435 9.73 32.56 7.40
CA ILE A 435 9.97 33.83 6.71
C ILE A 435 9.17 33.98 5.42
N ASN A 436 9.01 35.23 4.97
CA ASN A 436 8.56 35.54 3.62
C ASN A 436 9.74 35.72 2.65
N GLU A 437 9.44 36.06 1.40
CA GLU A 437 10.42 36.33 0.34
C GLU A 437 11.39 37.46 0.66
N ASN A 438 11.02 38.38 1.57
CA ASN A 438 11.86 39.50 2.02
C ASN A 438 12.65 39.18 3.30
N GLY A 439 12.61 37.92 3.78
CA GLY A 439 13.28 37.50 5.02
C GLY A 439 12.55 37.94 6.31
N GLN A 440 11.35 38.51 6.22
CA GLN A 440 10.58 38.95 7.37
C GLN A 440 9.82 37.78 7.98
N SER A 441 9.59 37.81 9.29
CA SER A 441 8.75 36.81 10.00
C SER A 441 7.40 36.62 9.29
N SER A 442 7.04 35.36 9.01
CA SER A 442 5.81 34.98 8.29
C SER A 442 5.09 33.85 9.04
N VAL A 443 4.32 34.23 10.05
CA VAL A 443 3.58 33.29 10.91
C VAL A 443 2.13 33.72 11.12
N ASP A 444 1.26 32.73 11.31
CA ASP A 444 -0.11 32.90 11.79
C ASP A 444 -0.37 31.89 12.91
N ILE A 445 -0.53 32.39 14.13
CA ILE A 445 -0.63 31.59 15.34
C ILE A 445 -1.85 32.09 16.10
N ASP A 446 -2.86 31.23 16.30
CA ASP A 446 -4.11 31.62 16.93
C ASP A 446 -3.97 31.84 18.45
N ARG A 447 -3.63 30.77 19.19
CA ARG A 447 -3.48 30.76 20.64
C ARG A 447 -2.49 29.65 21.03
N ILE A 448 -1.65 29.96 22.01
CA ILE A 448 -0.85 28.94 22.72
C ILE A 448 -1.45 28.71 24.10
N ASN A 449 -2.18 27.61 24.25
CA ASN A 449 -2.83 27.17 25.49
C ASN A 449 -2.11 25.97 26.16
N HIS A 450 -0.91 25.62 25.70
CA HIS A 450 -0.10 24.57 26.32
C HIS A 450 0.33 24.98 27.73
N GLN A 451 0.29 24.03 28.67
CA GLN A 451 0.67 24.25 30.07
C GLN A 451 2.15 24.57 30.21
N THR A 452 3.00 23.85 29.48
CA THR A 452 4.44 24.11 29.39
C THR A 452 4.80 24.55 27.98
N VAL A 453 5.54 25.66 27.87
CA VAL A 453 5.99 26.23 26.59
C VAL A 453 7.47 26.55 26.69
N ASN A 454 8.28 25.86 25.91
CA ASN A 454 9.74 26.02 25.87
C ASN A 454 10.14 26.56 24.49
N VAL A 455 10.76 27.75 24.45
CA VAL A 455 11.09 28.44 23.20
C VAL A 455 12.54 28.88 23.21
N GLU A 456 13.27 28.53 22.17
CA GLU A 456 14.67 28.90 21.98
C GLU A 456 14.93 29.25 20.50
N ALA A 457 15.63 30.35 20.23
CA ALA A 457 16.05 30.72 18.87
C ALA A 457 14.93 30.66 17.81
N VAL A 458 13.84 31.40 18.02
CA VAL A 458 12.76 31.58 17.02
C VAL A 458 12.78 33.02 16.48
N ASN A 459 12.38 33.22 15.22
CA ASN A 459 12.41 34.54 14.57
C ASN A 459 11.06 35.31 14.64
N PHE A 460 10.12 34.85 15.46
CA PHE A 460 8.78 35.42 15.59
C PHE A 460 8.30 35.42 17.06
N PRO A 461 7.43 36.36 17.44
CA PRO A 461 6.81 36.35 18.77
C PRO A 461 5.69 35.29 18.85
N LEU A 462 5.48 34.72 20.03
CA LEU A 462 4.29 33.93 20.32
C LEU A 462 3.14 34.82 20.83
N PRO A 463 1.87 34.50 20.54
CA PRO A 463 0.73 35.18 21.14
C PRO A 463 0.80 35.13 22.68
N LYS A 464 0.39 36.21 23.34
CA LYS A 464 0.26 36.23 24.80
C LYS A 464 -0.72 35.13 25.23
N ARG A 465 -0.42 34.42 26.33
CA ARG A 465 -1.38 33.48 26.95
C ARG A 465 -2.64 34.27 27.27
N GLY A 466 -3.70 34.06 26.48
CA GLY A 466 -5.02 34.62 26.80
C GLY A 466 -5.44 34.12 28.17
N GLY A 467 -5.91 35.02 29.03
CA GLY A 467 -6.46 34.70 30.35
C GLY A 467 -7.64 33.76 30.31
#